data_AF-A0A293N7M2-F1
#
_entry.id   AF-A0A293N7M2-F1
#
_cell.length_a   1.000
_cell.length_b   1.000
_cell.length_c   1.000
_cell.angle_alpha   90.00
_cell.angle_beta   90.00
_cell.angle_gamma   90.00
#
_symmetry.space_group_name_H-M   'P 1'
#
loop_
_entity.id
_entity.type
_entity.pdbx_description
1 polymer ?
#
loop_
_entity_poly.entity_id
_entity_poly.type
_entity_poly.pdbx_seq_one_letter_code
_entity_poly.pdbx_strand_id
1 'polypeptide(L)' 'MVINITDIKQFIKEAVMDVLDHKNIDKDVPYFKDKVSTTENLAIFVWQQLRELVPSRLQLFVKIHETDKNSV' A
#
# COMPACT_ATOMS: atom_id res chain seq x y z
N MET A 1 -20.50 -2.46 -11.82
CA MET A 1 -19.32 -1.96 -11.09
C MET A 1 -18.42 -3.13 -10.77
N VAL A 2 -17.10 -2.98 -10.91
CA VAL A 2 -16.11 -4.05 -10.62
C VAL A 2 -16.00 -4.28 -9.10
N ILE A 3 -15.92 -3.18 -8.35
CA ILE A 3 -15.98 -3.07 -6.89
C ILE A 3 -16.66 -1.74 -6.54
N ASN A 4 -17.29 -1.63 -5.37
CA ASN A 4 -17.82 -0.36 -4.89
C ASN A 4 -16.67 0.57 -4.49
N ILE A 5 -16.74 1.83 -4.91
CA ILE A 5 -15.72 2.84 -4.59
C ILE A 5 -15.65 3.12 -3.08
N THR A 6 -16.77 2.97 -2.37
CA THR A 6 -16.78 3.11 -0.91
C THR A 6 -15.99 2.00 -0.23
N ASP A 7 -16.10 0.76 -0.73
CA ASP A 7 -15.38 -0.38 -0.16
C ASP A 7 -13.87 -0.23 -0.38
N ILE A 8 -13.44 0.08 -1.61
CA ILE A 8 -12.00 0.25 -1.89
C ILE A 8 -11.39 1.44 -1.14
N LYS A 9 -12.15 2.52 -0.94
CA LYS A 9 -11.71 3.66 -0.12
C LYS A 9 -11.46 3.24 1.32
N GLN A 10 -12.34 2.40 1.88
CA GLN A 10 -12.16 1.87 3.23
C GLN A 10 -10.94 0.95 3.30
N PHE A 11 -10.74 0.07 2.33
CA PHE A 11 -9.58 -0.81 2.29
C PHE A 11 -8.26 -0.04 2.21
N ILE A 12 -8.18 1.00 1.38
CA ILE A 12 -6.99 1.85 1.29
C ILE A 12 -6.74 2.58 2.61
N LYS A 13 -7.80 3.05 3.28
CA LYS A 13 -7.66 3.71 4.58
C LYS A 13 -7.02 2.77 5.61
N GLU A 14 -7.59 1.59 5.77
CA GLU A 14 -7.14 0.61 6.78
C GLU A 14 -5.74 0.04 6.46
N ALA A 15 -5.51 -0.35 5.20
CA ALA A 15 -4.29 -1.04 4.77
C ALA A 15 -3.09 -0.10 4.52
N VAL A 16 -3.36 1.17 4.18
CA VAL A 16 -2.33 2.09 3.69
C VAL A 16 -2.27 3.34 4.56
N MET A 17 -3.36 4.11 4.64
CA MET A 17 -3.34 5.44 5.29
C MET A 17 -3.07 5.33 6.79
N ASP A 18 -3.81 4.48 7.51
CA ASP A 18 -3.67 4.33 8.96
C ASP A 18 -2.29 3.74 9.36
N VAL A 19 -1.64 3.05 8.41
CA VAL A 19 -0.33 2.42 8.62
C VAL A 19 0.82 3.35 8.27
N LEU A 20 0.74 4.13 7.19
CA LEU A 20 1.87 4.85 6.60
C LEU A 20 1.78 6.38 6.70
N ASP A 21 0.57 6.95 6.77
CA ASP A 21 0.39 8.40 6.72
C ASP A 21 0.99 9.08 7.96
N HIS A 22 1.76 10.15 7.72
CA HIS A 22 2.49 10.89 8.76
C HIS A 22 3.41 10.03 9.67
N LYS A 23 3.95 8.91 9.18
CA LYS A 23 4.88 8.03 9.93
C LYS A 23 6.29 8.01 9.38
N ASN A 24 7.24 7.66 10.24
CA ASN A 24 8.57 7.26 9.81
C ASN A 24 8.54 5.76 9.43
N ILE A 25 8.77 5.44 8.15
CA ILE A 25 8.62 4.08 7.63
C ILE A 25 9.53 3.08 8.37
N ASP A 26 10.81 3.41 8.57
CA ASP A 26 11.78 2.48 9.17
C ASP A 26 11.56 2.26 10.67
N LYS A 27 10.98 3.24 11.38
CA LYS A 27 10.82 3.20 12.85
C LYS A 27 9.43 2.73 13.27
N ASP A 28 8.40 3.22 12.59
CA ASP A 28 7.01 3.09 13.03
C ASP A 28 6.26 1.95 12.33
N VAL A 29 6.81 1.42 11.22
CA VAL A 29 6.18 0.35 10.44
C VAL A 29 6.96 -0.95 10.64
N PRO A 30 6.43 -1.92 11.42
CA PRO A 30 7.17 -3.14 11.77
C PRO A 30 7.72 -3.92 10.58
N TYR A 31 7.04 -3.87 9.43
CA TYR A 31 7.47 -4.53 8.19
C TYR A 31 8.85 -4.07 7.69
N PHE A 32 9.24 -2.83 7.96
CA PHE A 32 10.48 -2.22 7.47
C PHE A 32 11.64 -2.26 8.47
N LYS A 33 11.48 -2.92 9.63
CA LYS A 33 12.59 -3.06 10.60
C LYS A 33 13.81 -3.78 10.01
N ASP A 34 13.56 -4.81 9.19
CA ASP A 34 14.59 -5.65 8.58
C ASP A 34 14.60 -5.53 7.04
N LYS A 35 13.90 -4.53 6.48
CA LYS A 35 13.78 -4.30 5.04
C LYS A 35 14.00 -2.83 4.71
N VAL A 36 14.83 -2.57 3.71
CA VAL A 36 15.08 -1.19 3.24
C VAL A 36 13.79 -0.59 2.70
N SER A 37 13.44 0.62 3.12
CA SER A 37 12.23 1.36 2.76
C SER A 37 12.28 1.99 1.35
N THR A 38 12.78 1.26 0.35
CA THR A 38 12.72 1.73 -1.05
C THR A 38 11.29 1.74 -1.57
N THR A 39 11.04 2.55 -2.60
CA THR A 39 9.72 2.67 -3.25
C THR A 39 9.22 1.33 -3.80
N GLU A 40 10.11 0.45 -4.25
CA GLU A 40 9.78 -0.92 -4.68
C GLU A 40 9.30 -1.78 -3.52
N ASN A 41 10.01 -1.76 -2.38
CA ASN A 41 9.61 -2.51 -1.18
C ASN A 41 8.32 -1.95 -0.59
N LEU A 42 8.08 -0.64 -0.71
CA LEU A 42 6.82 -0.01 -0.34
C LEU A 42 5.68 -0.46 -1.24
N ALA A 43 5.90 -0.57 -2.56
CA ALA A 43 4.89 -1.07 -3.50
C ALA A 43 4.53 -2.53 -3.20
N ILE A 44 5.52 -3.38 -2.90
CA ILE A 44 5.30 -4.76 -2.47
C ILE A 44 4.48 -4.80 -1.17
N PHE A 45 4.85 -3.99 -0.17
CA PHE A 45 4.15 -3.91 1.10
C PHE A 45 2.67 -3.53 0.90
N VAL A 46 2.42 -2.41 0.20
CA VAL A 46 1.05 -1.92 -0.06
C VAL A 46 0.23 -2.95 -0.83
N TRP A 47 0.83 -3.59 -1.84
CA TRP A 47 0.15 -4.63 -2.61
C TRP A 47 -0.23 -5.83 -1.73
N GLN A 48 0.66 -6.30 -0.85
CA GLN A 48 0.38 -7.39 0.08
C GLN A 48 -0.78 -7.04 1.02
N GLN A 49 -0.78 -5.84 1.60
CA GLN A 49 -1.86 -5.40 2.50
C GLN A 49 -3.21 -5.32 1.77
N LEU A 50 -3.25 -4.75 0.56
CA LEU A 50 -4.49 -4.63 -0.21
C LEU A 50 -4.97 -5.98 -0.76
N ARG A 51 -4.06 -6.91 -1.08
CA ARG A 51 -4.41 -8.23 -1.64
C ARG A 51 -5.23 -9.07 -0.66
N GLU A 52 -5.04 -8.89 0.64
CA GLU A 52 -5.81 -9.55 1.71
C GLU A 52 -7.26 -9.06 1.79
N LEU A 53 -7.52 -7.80 1.45
CA LEU A 53 -8.84 -7.17 1.53
C LEU A 53 -9.61 -7.23 0.21
N VAL A 54 -8.91 -7.05 -0.92
CA VAL A 54 -9.52 -7.04 -2.25
C VAL A 54 -9.92 -8.47 -2.65
N PRO A 55 -11.13 -8.71 -3.19
CA PRO A 55 -11.55 -10.04 -3.64
C PRO A 55 -10.57 -10.67 -4.65
N SER A 56 -10.16 -11.93 -4.43
CA SER A 56 -9.15 -12.66 -5.23
C SER A 56 -9.47 -12.75 -6.72
N ARG A 57 -10.76 -12.72 -7.08
CA ARG A 57 -11.24 -12.68 -8.47
C ARG A 57 -10.90 -11.40 -9.23
N LEU A 58 -10.46 -10.35 -8.54
CA LEU A 58 -10.09 -9.06 -9.14
C LEU A 58 -8.57 -8.96 -9.30
N GLN A 59 -8.16 -8.43 -10.45
CA GLN A 59 -6.77 -8.02 -10.67
C GLN A 59 -6.48 -6.76 -9.88
N LEU A 60 -5.31 -6.70 -9.25
CA LEU A 60 -4.86 -5.61 -8.41
C LEU A 60 -3.45 -5.19 -8.85
N PHE A 61 -3.30 -3.91 -9.15
CA PHE A 61 -2.03 -3.26 -9.42
C PHE A 61 -1.87 -2.09 -8.45
N VAL A 62 -0.67 -1.92 -7.93
CA VAL A 62 -0.29 -0.78 -7.08
C VAL A 62 0.79 -0.02 -7.83
N LYS A 63 0.65 1.30 -7.88
CA LYS A 63 1.65 2.22 -8.40
C LYS A 63 1.95 3.25 -7.34
N ILE A 64 3.22 3.43 -7.00
CA ILE A 64 3.66 4.42 -6.02
C ILE A 64 4.47 5.50 -6.75
N HIS A 65 4.13 6.75 -6.45
CA HIS A 65 4.90 7.92 -6.86
C HIS A 65 5.60 8.45 -5.62
N GLU A 66 6.92 8.26 -5.53
CA GLU A 66 7.73 8.87 -4.47
C GLU A 66 7.94 10.36 -4.77
N THR A 67 8.20 10.66 -6.05
CA THR A 67 8.27 12.01 -6.59
C THR A 67 7.71 12.01 -8.02
N ASP A 68 7.60 13.17 -8.67
CA ASP A 68 7.15 13.26 -10.07
C ASP A 68 8.02 12.48 -11.06
N LYS A 69 9.29 12.24 -10.71
CA LYS A 69 10.27 11.56 -11.57
C LYS A 69 10.54 10.11 -11.17
N ASN A 70 10.09 9.70 -9.99
CA ASN A 70 10.33 8.36 -9.45
C ASN A 70 8.98 7.67 -9.19
N SER A 71 8.69 6.64 -9.98
CA SER A 71 7.50 5.81 -9.78
C SER A 71 7.82 4.34 -9.98
N VAL A 72 7.19 3.50 -9.17
CA VAL A 72 7.21 2.03 -9.29
C VAL A 72 5.80 1.54 -9.51
#